data_AF-A0AAX3SYG5-F1
#
_entry.id   AF-A0AAX3SYG5-F1
#
_cell.length_a   1.000
_cell.length_b   1.000
_cell.length_c   1.000
_cell.angle_alpha   90.00
_cell.angle_beta   90.00
_cell.angle_gamma   90.00
#
_symmetry.space_group_name_H-M   'P 1'
#
loop_
_entity.id
_entity.type
_entity.pdbx_description
1 polymer ?
#
loop_
_entity_poly.entity_id
_entity_poly.type
_entity_poly.pdbx_seq_one_letter_code
_entity_poly.pdbx_strand_id
1 'polypeptide(L)'
;MKTSLKNFWIISLITNIIFLLIQVSIMISLILCQKQLQLSNSDLSQIFFGILIAIILVMFITNWILVKNPLRKLNVTKELAPWQADLGFHIITKYSHLKTEYNGYVWYLKKKGFILLATLGINFGYALICAVVFSILG
;
A
#
# COMPACT_ATOMS: atom_id res chain seq x y z
N MET A 1 20.85 -2.47 13.26
CA MET A 1 19.69 -3.18 12.67
C MET A 1 19.45 -2.60 11.27
N LYS A 2 19.78 -3.34 10.19
CA LYS A 2 19.64 -2.88 8.78
C LYS A 2 18.16 -2.81 8.35
N THR A 3 17.31 -2.02 9.01
CA THR A 3 15.93 -1.76 8.58
C THR A 3 15.95 -0.76 7.41
N SER A 4 16.53 -1.20 6.31
CA SER A 4 16.64 -0.45 5.07
C SER A 4 15.30 -0.47 4.31
N LEU A 5 15.12 0.49 3.40
CA LEU A 5 14.01 0.55 2.44
C LEU A 5 13.71 -0.83 1.79
N LYS A 6 14.74 -1.67 1.61
CA LYS A 6 14.63 -3.05 1.10
C LYS A 6 13.74 -3.93 1.96
N ASN A 7 13.90 -3.91 3.29
CA ASN A 7 13.07 -4.71 4.19
C ASN A 7 11.62 -4.24 4.16
N PHE A 8 11.41 -2.93 4.14
CA PHE A 8 10.06 -2.36 4.01
C PHE A 8 9.39 -2.77 2.69
N TRP A 9 10.15 -2.76 1.58
CA TRP A 9 9.67 -3.22 0.28
C TRP A 9 9.31 -4.71 0.29
N ILE A 10 10.18 -5.56 0.82
CA ILE A 10 9.94 -7.01 0.93
C ILE A 10 8.68 -7.29 1.75
N ILE A 11 8.55 -6.67 2.93
CA ILE A 11 7.36 -6.85 3.78
C ILE A 11 6.11 -6.36 3.05
N SER A 12 6.17 -5.16 2.46
CA SER A 12 5.03 -4.61 1.70
C SER A 12 4.61 -5.52 0.56
N LEU A 13 5.57 -6.14 -0.13
CA LEU A 13 5.32 -7.05 -1.25
C LEU A 13 4.71 -8.38 -0.78
N ILE A 14 5.25 -8.98 0.30
CA ILE A 14 4.70 -10.21 0.90
C ILE A 14 3.26 -9.99 1.37
N THR A 15 3.00 -8.92 2.12
CA THR A 15 1.63 -8.60 2.58
C THR A 15 0.68 -8.41 1.40
N ASN A 16 1.16 -7.79 0.32
CA ASN A 16 0.36 -7.56 -0.87
C ASN A 16 -0.01 -8.85 -1.61
N ILE A 17 0.95 -9.77 -1.77
CA ILE A 17 0.72 -11.09 -2.37
C ILE A 17 -0.29 -11.89 -1.54
N ILE A 18 -0.12 -11.92 -0.22
CA ILE A 18 -1.06 -12.62 0.67
C ILE A 18 -2.47 -12.05 0.50
N PHE A 19 -2.60 -10.72 0.47
CA PHE A 19 -3.90 -10.09 0.29
C PHE A 19 -4.51 -10.39 -1.08
N LEU A 20 -3.72 -10.41 -2.16
CA LEU A 20 -4.18 -10.79 -3.49
C LEU A 20 -4.67 -12.25 -3.52
N LEU A 21 -3.94 -13.17 -2.90
CA LEU A 21 -4.35 -14.57 -2.78
C LEU A 21 -5.68 -14.71 -2.03
N ILE A 22 -5.90 -13.92 -0.98
CA ILE A 22 -7.17 -13.87 -0.26
C ILE A 22 -8.29 -13.38 -1.19
N GLN A 23 -8.07 -12.31 -1.97
CA GLN A 23 -9.06 -11.81 -2.92
C GLN A 23 -9.43 -12.86 -3.98
N VAL A 24 -8.43 -13.56 -4.55
CA VAL A 24 -8.65 -14.64 -5.52
C VAL A 24 -9.42 -15.80 -4.90
N SER A 25 -9.07 -16.20 -3.67
CA SER A 25 -9.76 -17.27 -2.94
C SER A 25 -11.23 -16.92 -2.66
N ILE A 26 -11.51 -15.68 -2.25
CA ILE A 26 -12.87 -15.17 -2.07
C ILE A 26 -13.62 -15.19 -3.39
N MET A 27 -13.01 -14.71 -4.49
CA MET A 27 -13.63 -14.69 -5.82
C MET A 27 -14.07 -16.10 -6.25
N ILE A 28 -13.15 -17.07 -6.20
CA ILE A 28 -13.42 -18.45 -6.61
C ILE A 28 -14.56 -19.04 -5.78
N SER A 29 -14.52 -18.86 -4.46
CA SER A 29 -15.54 -19.40 -3.55
C SER A 29 -16.91 -18.78 -3.83
N LEU A 30 -16.96 -17.46 -4.05
CA LEU A 30 -18.19 -16.74 -4.36
C LEU A 30 -18.81 -17.18 -5.70
N ILE A 31 -17.99 -17.39 -6.74
CA ILE A 31 -18.47 -17.90 -8.04
C ILE A 31 -19.02 -19.32 -7.89
N LEU A 32 -18.28 -20.23 -7.23
CA LEU A 32 -18.69 -21.62 -7.08
C LEU A 32 -19.96 -21.79 -6.25
N CYS A 33 -20.10 -20.99 -5.18
CA CYS A 33 -21.25 -21.04 -4.29
C CYS A 33 -22.38 -20.08 -4.68
N GLN A 34 -22.26 -19.35 -5.79
CA GLN A 34 -23.21 -18.32 -6.21
C GLN A 34 -24.67 -18.82 -6.22
N LYS A 35 -24.90 -19.97 -6.85
CA LYS A 35 -26.24 -20.58 -6.98
C LYS A 35 -26.80 -21.05 -5.64
N GLN A 36 -25.93 -21.56 -4.75
CA GLN A 36 -26.33 -22.04 -3.44
C GLN A 36 -26.66 -20.87 -2.49
N LEU A 37 -25.93 -19.75 -2.62
CA LEU A 37 -26.12 -18.54 -1.83
C LEU A 37 -27.16 -17.58 -2.43
N GLN A 38 -27.77 -17.93 -3.57
CA GLN A 38 -28.73 -17.10 -4.30
C GLN A 38 -28.20 -15.68 -4.62
N LEU A 39 -26.89 -15.55 -4.84
CA LEU A 39 -26.25 -14.26 -5.11
C LEU A 39 -26.40 -13.88 -6.59
N SER A 40 -26.90 -12.68 -6.86
CA SER A 40 -26.87 -12.10 -8.19
C SER A 40 -25.46 -11.60 -8.54
N ASN A 41 -25.18 -11.40 -9.82
CA ASN A 41 -23.94 -10.78 -10.27
C ASN A 41 -23.80 -9.33 -9.74
N SER A 42 -24.92 -8.63 -9.52
CA SER A 42 -24.93 -7.33 -8.86
C SER A 42 -24.43 -7.42 -7.41
N ASP A 43 -24.83 -8.44 -6.66
CA ASP A 43 -24.37 -8.64 -5.27
C ASP A 43 -22.86 -8.92 -5.22
N LEU A 44 -22.36 -9.74 -6.15
CA LEU A 44 -20.93 -10.01 -6.29
C LEU A 44 -20.14 -8.73 -6.63
N SER A 45 -20.64 -7.92 -7.57
CA SER A 45 -20.06 -6.62 -7.89
C SER A 45 -19.97 -5.71 -6.67
N GLN A 46 -21.04 -5.60 -5.88
CA GLN A 46 -21.08 -4.80 -4.66
C GLN A 46 -20.08 -5.27 -3.60
N ILE A 47 -19.90 -6.59 -3.43
CA ILE A 47 -18.89 -7.14 -2.52
C ILE A 47 -17.49 -6.69 -2.94
N PHE A 48 -17.15 -6.79 -4.23
CA PHE A 48 -15.85 -6.33 -4.72
C PHE A 48 -15.67 -4.81 -4.63
N PHE A 49 -16.72 -4.02 -4.83
CA PHE A 49 -16.71 -2.59 -4.54
C PHE A 49 -16.47 -2.30 -3.04
N GLY A 50 -17.07 -3.08 -2.14
CA GLY A 50 -16.81 -2.98 -0.70
C GLY A 50 -15.33 -3.25 -0.36
N ILE A 51 -14.75 -4.29 -0.96
CA ILE A 51 -13.31 -4.60 -0.85
C ILE A 51 -12.47 -3.42 -1.38
N LEU A 52 -12.85 -2.84 -2.51
CA LEU A 52 -12.16 -1.68 -3.10
C LEU A 52 -12.13 -0.49 -2.13
N ILE A 53 -13.27 -0.16 -1.52
CA ILE A 53 -13.37 0.93 -0.53
C ILE A 53 -12.45 0.66 0.67
N ALA A 54 -12.42 -0.58 1.17
CA ALA A 54 -11.54 -0.96 2.27
C ALA A 54 -10.05 -0.77 1.91
N ILE A 55 -9.64 -1.14 0.69
CA ILE A 55 -8.27 -0.93 0.20
C ILE A 55 -7.92 0.55 0.18
N ILE A 56 -8.82 1.39 -0.36
CA ILE A 56 -8.61 2.85 -0.42
C ILE A 56 -8.43 3.41 1.00
N LEU A 57 -9.29 3.05 1.94
CA LEU A 57 -9.20 3.50 3.33
C LEU A 57 -7.89 3.10 3.99
N VAL A 58 -7.50 1.82 3.87
CA VAL A 58 -6.22 1.32 4.38
C VAL A 58 -5.05 2.09 3.77
N MET A 59 -5.06 2.31 2.45
CA MET A 59 -4.04 3.08 1.76
C MET A 59 -3.91 4.50 2.33
N PHE A 60 -5.02 5.22 2.52
CA PHE A 60 -5.01 6.57 3.08
C PHE A 60 -4.47 6.59 4.50
N ILE A 61 -4.94 5.69 5.37
CA ILE A 61 -4.52 5.61 6.77
C ILE A 61 -3.03 5.26 6.87
N THR A 62 -2.58 4.23 6.16
CA THR A 62 -1.18 3.78 6.18
C THR A 62 -0.24 4.86 5.62
N ASN A 63 -0.60 5.50 4.51
CA ASN A 63 0.20 6.60 3.95
C ASN A 63 0.23 7.81 4.90
N TRP A 64 -0.87 8.10 5.60
CA TRP A 64 -0.91 9.15 6.60
C TRP A 64 0.07 8.88 7.74
N ILE A 65 0.00 7.69 8.34
CA ILE A 65 0.81 7.30 9.50
C ILE A 65 2.28 7.18 9.14
N LEU A 66 2.62 6.53 8.03
CA LEU A 66 4.00 6.18 7.70
C LEU A 66 4.75 7.25 6.91
N VAL A 67 4.05 8.20 6.28
CA VAL A 67 4.66 9.20 5.38
C VAL A 67 4.24 10.61 5.75
N LYS A 68 2.94 10.95 5.66
CA LYS A 68 2.50 12.35 5.82
C LYS A 68 2.72 12.89 7.23
N ASN A 69 2.38 12.14 8.28
CA ASN A 69 2.54 12.60 9.65
C ASN A 69 4.03 12.77 10.05
N PRO A 70 4.95 11.83 9.73
CA PRO A 70 6.38 12.05 9.90
C PRO A 70 6.91 13.26 9.13
N LEU A 71 6.53 13.44 7.87
CA LEU A 71 6.92 14.61 7.08
C LEU A 71 6.40 15.92 7.68
N ARG A 72 5.15 15.92 8.18
CA ARG A 72 4.57 17.09 8.84
C ARG A 72 5.36 17.48 10.08
N LYS A 73 5.71 16.50 10.93
CA LYS A 73 6.52 16.73 12.13
C LYS A 73 7.89 17.31 11.77
N LEU A 74 8.57 16.73 10.78
CA LEU A 74 9.87 17.20 10.31
C LEU A 74 9.84 18.63 9.77
N ASN A 75 8.80 19.00 9.01
CA ASN A 75 8.67 20.35 8.46
C ASN A 75 8.49 21.41 9.56
N VAL A 76 7.92 21.03 10.71
CA VAL A 76 7.73 21.92 11.86
C VAL A 76 8.98 22.00 12.73
N THR A 77 9.55 20.85 13.10
CA THR A 77 10.70 20.81 14.02
C THR A 77 12.01 21.15 13.32
N LYS A 78 12.15 20.86 12.02
CA LYS A 78 13.40 20.92 11.24
C LYS A 78 14.57 20.12 11.84
N GLU A 79 14.31 19.32 12.87
CA GLU A 79 15.28 18.50 13.56
C GLU A 79 15.01 17.02 13.31
N LEU A 80 16.10 16.27 13.11
CA LEU A 80 16.08 14.83 12.97
C LEU A 80 16.41 14.19 14.33
N ALA A 81 15.64 13.18 14.71
CA ALA A 81 16.09 12.29 15.77
C ALA A 81 17.35 11.51 15.30
N PRO A 82 18.23 11.05 16.20
CA PRO A 82 19.49 10.40 15.82
C PRO A 82 19.34 9.25 14.83
N TRP A 83 18.34 8.39 15.03
CA TRP A 83 18.04 7.27 14.12
C TRP A 83 17.53 7.72 12.74
N GLN A 84 16.93 8.91 12.62
CA GLN A 84 16.49 9.50 11.36
C GLN A 84 17.66 10.09 10.58
N ALA A 85 18.59 10.73 11.31
CA ALA A 85 19.86 11.21 10.78
C ALA A 85 20.70 10.06 10.22
N ASP A 86 20.85 8.96 10.97
CA ASP A 86 21.55 7.74 10.51
C ASP A 86 20.94 7.16 9.22
N LEU A 87 19.61 7.10 9.14
CA LEU A 87 18.91 6.66 7.93
C LEU A 87 19.14 7.63 6.78
N GLY A 88 19.08 8.93 7.05
CA GLY A 88 19.36 9.98 6.08
C GLY A 88 20.78 9.88 5.52
N PHE A 89 21.77 9.71 6.40
CA PHE A 89 23.17 9.51 6.05
C PHE A 89 23.37 8.25 5.18
N HIS A 90 22.73 7.14 5.53
CA HIS A 90 22.81 5.91 4.73
C HIS A 90 22.15 6.04 3.35
N ILE A 91 21.20 6.97 3.19
CA ILE A 91 20.57 7.27 1.90
C ILE A 91 21.50 8.16 1.06
N ILE A 92 22.08 9.23 1.61
CA ILE A 92 22.96 10.13 0.84
C ILE A 92 24.22 9.42 0.35
N THR A 93 24.75 8.44 1.10
CA THR A 93 25.88 7.60 0.67
C THR A 93 25.57 6.74 -0.56
N LYS A 94 24.29 6.53 -0.89
CA LYS A 94 23.84 5.81 -2.08
C LYS A 94 23.38 6.72 -3.22
N TYR A 95 23.07 7.98 -2.92
CA TYR A 95 22.45 8.92 -3.87
C TYR A 95 23.16 10.28 -3.78
N SER A 96 24.13 10.49 -4.67
CA SER A 96 25.02 11.67 -4.69
C SER A 96 24.33 13.02 -4.87
N HIS A 97 23.10 13.03 -5.38
CA HIS A 97 22.31 14.26 -5.53
C HIS A 97 21.72 14.78 -4.21
N LEU A 98 21.73 13.98 -3.14
CA LEU A 98 21.19 14.36 -1.84
C LEU A 98 22.30 14.94 -0.96
N LYS A 99 22.17 16.22 -0.61
CA LYS A 99 23.25 17.00 0.04
C LYS A 99 23.29 16.92 1.57
N THR A 100 22.16 16.59 2.21
CA THR A 100 22.03 16.60 3.68
C THR A 100 21.30 15.36 4.16
N GLU A 101 21.55 14.95 5.39
CA GLU A 101 20.84 13.83 6.03
C GLU A 101 19.33 14.07 6.07
N TYR A 102 18.93 15.33 6.29
CA TYR A 102 17.53 15.75 6.20
C TYR A 102 16.92 15.43 4.84
N ASN A 103 17.61 15.82 3.76
CA ASN A 103 17.17 15.51 2.40
C ASN A 103 17.14 13.99 2.15
N GLY A 104 18.11 13.25 2.70
CA GLY A 104 18.15 11.80 2.69
C GLY A 104 16.92 11.16 3.34
N TYR A 105 16.55 11.62 4.53
CA TYR A 105 15.41 11.08 5.28
C TYR A 105 14.06 11.45 4.65
N VAL A 106 13.91 12.69 4.15
CA VAL A 106 12.72 13.09 3.39
C VAL A 106 12.56 12.24 2.13
N TRP A 107 13.64 11.97 1.41
CA TRP A 107 13.62 11.11 0.24
C TRP A 107 13.22 9.67 0.60
N TYR A 108 13.75 9.14 1.71
CA TYR A 108 13.36 7.83 2.24
C TYR A 108 11.86 7.74 2.52
N LEU A 109 11.27 8.74 3.20
CA LEU A 109 9.83 8.77 3.48
C LEU A 109 8.99 8.82 2.19
N LYS A 110 9.39 9.66 1.23
CA LYS A 110 8.73 9.73 -0.09
C LYS A 110 8.77 8.39 -0.82
N LYS A 111 9.91 7.69 -0.79
CA LYS A 111 10.04 6.35 -1.39
C LYS A 111 9.18 5.30 -0.69
N LYS A 112 9.03 5.35 0.64
CA LYS A 112 8.08 4.47 1.34
C LYS A 112 6.65 4.70 0.86
N GLY A 113 6.24 5.95 0.69
CA GLY A 113 4.94 6.30 0.13
C GLY A 113 4.73 5.73 -1.28
N PHE A 114 5.73 5.88 -2.15
CA PHE A 114 5.68 5.29 -3.49
C PHE A 114 5.56 3.77 -3.45
N ILE A 115 6.33 3.08 -2.60
CA ILE A 115 6.26 1.63 -2.44
C ILE A 115 4.85 1.20 -2.01
N LEU A 116 4.26 1.88 -1.02
CA LEU A 116 2.90 1.59 -0.55
C LEU A 116 1.87 1.74 -1.66
N LEU A 117 1.95 2.82 -2.43
CA LEU A 117 1.03 3.07 -3.55
C LEU A 117 1.21 2.01 -4.64
N ALA A 118 2.45 1.71 -5.03
CA ALA A 118 2.75 0.77 -6.10
C ALA A 118 2.32 -0.66 -5.74
N THR A 119 2.55 -1.10 -4.50
CA THR A 119 2.09 -2.42 -4.09
C THR A 119 0.56 -2.44 -4.02
N LEU A 120 -0.07 -1.55 -3.26
CA LEU A 120 -1.53 -1.57 -3.08
C LEU A 120 -2.32 -1.38 -4.39
N GLY A 121 -1.74 -0.68 -5.38
CA GLY A 121 -2.32 -0.51 -6.71
C GLY A 121 -2.66 -1.82 -7.42
N ILE A 122 -1.90 -2.91 -7.19
CA ILE A 122 -2.17 -4.22 -7.78
C ILE A 122 -3.48 -4.82 -7.21
N ASN A 123 -3.62 -4.81 -5.88
CA ASN A 123 -4.84 -5.28 -5.21
C ASN A 123 -6.05 -4.40 -5.53
N PHE A 124 -5.84 -3.10 -5.67
CA PHE A 124 -6.87 -2.18 -6.13
C PHE A 124 -7.33 -2.54 -7.55
N GLY A 125 -6.39 -2.74 -8.47
CA GLY A 125 -6.68 -3.10 -9.87
C GLY A 125 -7.46 -4.41 -9.97
N TYR A 126 -7.06 -5.44 -9.22
CA TYR A 126 -7.77 -6.72 -9.19
C TYR A 126 -9.22 -6.56 -8.71
N ALA A 127 -9.42 -5.93 -7.54
CA ALA A 127 -10.77 -5.72 -7.00
C ALA A 127 -11.66 -4.91 -7.95
N LEU A 128 -11.10 -3.88 -8.61
CA LEU A 128 -11.82 -3.07 -9.59
C LEU A 128 -12.22 -3.86 -10.83
N ILE A 129 -11.30 -4.66 -11.39
CA ILE A 129 -11.60 -5.51 -12.56
C ILE A 129 -12.71 -6.50 -12.21
N CYS A 130 -12.62 -7.19 -11.07
CA CYS A 130 -13.65 -8.12 -10.63
C CYS A 130 -15.02 -7.43 -10.47
N ALA A 131 -15.07 -6.28 -9.78
CA ALA A 131 -16.30 -5.52 -9.60
C ALA A 131 -16.95 -5.15 -10.94
N VAL A 132 -16.16 -4.62 -11.89
CA VAL A 132 -16.65 -4.22 -13.21
C VAL A 132 -17.13 -5.43 -14.02
N VAL A 133 -16.39 -6.53 -14.02
CA VAL A 133 -16.78 -7.76 -14.74
C VAL A 133 -18.13 -8.28 -14.23
N PHE A 134 -18.31 -8.40 -12.91
CA PHE A 134 -19.59 -8.84 -12.36
C PHE A 134 -20.71 -7.82 -12.58
N SER A 135 -20.39 -6.52 -12.62
CA SER A 135 -21.38 -5.49 -12.94
C SER A 135 -21.87 -5.54 -14.39
N ILE A 136 -21.03 -5.97 -15.34
CA ILE A 136 -21.39 -6.08 -16.76
C ILE A 136 -22.11 -7.40 -17.05
N LEU A 137 -21.74 -8.47 -16.33
CA LEU A 137 -22.34 -9.80 -16.49
C LEU A 137 -23.69 -9.96 -15.78
N GLY A 138 -24.08 -9.01 -14.91
CA GLY A 138 -25.37 -8.97 -14.22
C GLY A 138 -26.42 -8.20 -14.98
#